data_AF-A0A4S2IXL2-F1
#
_entry.id   AF-A0A4S2IXL2-F1
#
_cell.length_a   1.000
_cell.length_b   1.000
_cell.length_c   1.000
_cell.angle_alpha   90.00
_cell.angle_beta   90.00
_cell.angle_gamma   90.00
#
_symmetry.space_group_name_H-M   'P 1'
#
loop_
_entity.id
_entity.type
_entity.pdbx_description
1 polymer ?
#
loop_
_entity_poly.entity_id
_entity_poly.type
_entity_poly.pdbx_seq_one_letter_code
_entity_poly.pdbx_strand_id
1 'polypeptide(L)'
;MEVNDVGPTAAVGGLSDRELWARAANGDRDAFGQIFDRHAKTVYNHLFRRTADWSEAEDLTSAVFLHAWRRRSEVALDRDSALPWLLGIAERLLSNTRRRLRRAEALLRRLVSHDESVGDHADRVAGEVDDARRMSQLHQALARLPRHEREVVELCMWSGLDQQAAATALGVAVGTVKSRLHRARRRLGADLADRPGVATSSTSKNPVTVEEVAR
;
A
#
# COMPACT_ATOMS: atom_id res chain seq x y z
N MET A 1 18.56 -13.37 16.98
CA MET A 1 17.41 -13.54 16.07
C MET A 1 16.21 -13.04 16.84
N GLU A 2 16.08 -11.72 16.96
CA GLU A 2 14.92 -11.08 17.55
C GLU A 2 14.13 -10.49 16.41
N VAL A 3 13.03 -11.15 16.11
CA VAL A 3 11.98 -10.65 15.25
C VAL A 3 11.34 -9.48 16.00
N ASN A 4 11.64 -8.26 15.55
CA ASN A 4 10.94 -7.07 16.03
C ASN A 4 9.50 -7.16 15.52
N ASP A 5 8.64 -7.74 16.36
CA ASP A 5 7.20 -7.80 16.18
C ASP A 5 6.62 -6.43 16.49
N VAL A 6 6.67 -5.53 15.50
CA VAL A 6 5.88 -4.30 15.53
C VAL A 6 4.52 -4.63 14.93
N GLY A 7 3.72 -5.37 15.70
CA GLY A 7 2.28 -5.46 15.48
C GLY A 7 1.66 -4.06 15.52
N PRO A 8 0.47 -3.86 14.91
CA PRO A 8 -0.18 -2.56 14.89
C PRO A 8 -0.39 -2.12 16.33
N THR A 9 0.19 -0.96 16.67
CA THR A 9 0.08 -0.32 17.98
C THR A 9 -1.40 -0.18 18.31
N ALA A 10 -1.94 -1.14 19.05
CA ALA A 10 -3.22 -1.01 19.70
C ALA A 10 -3.08 0.22 20.60
N ALA A 11 -3.82 1.28 20.27
CA ALA A 11 -3.82 2.50 21.04
C ALA A 11 -4.27 2.18 22.47
N VAL A 12 -3.32 2.18 23.40
CA VAL A 12 -3.60 2.09 24.84
C VAL A 12 -4.32 3.39 25.23
N GLY A 13 -5.66 3.32 25.34
CA GLY A 13 -6.51 4.37 25.91
C GLY A 13 -7.59 5.00 25.03
N GLY A 14 -7.80 4.56 23.77
CA GLY A 14 -8.82 5.13 22.88
C GLY A 14 -9.78 4.08 22.30
N LEU A 15 -10.97 4.51 21.86
CA LEU A 15 -11.94 3.63 21.17
C LEU A 15 -11.30 2.99 19.93
N SER A 16 -11.56 1.70 19.73
CA SER A 16 -11.18 0.96 18.53
C SER A 16 -11.90 1.52 17.30
N ASP A 17 -11.37 1.26 16.09
CA ASP A 17 -12.05 1.68 14.87
C ASP A 17 -13.40 0.97 14.73
N ARG A 18 -13.54 -0.26 15.23
CA ARG A 18 -14.80 -0.99 15.24
C ARG A 18 -15.87 -0.25 16.05
N GLU A 19 -15.53 0.23 17.24
CA GLU A 19 -16.45 0.98 18.10
C GLU A 19 -16.80 2.34 17.50
N LEU A 20 -15.81 3.07 16.98
CA LEU A 20 -16.05 4.31 16.25
C LEU A 20 -16.96 4.09 15.04
N TRP A 21 -16.77 2.99 14.31
CA TRP A 21 -17.58 2.65 13.15
C TRP A 21 -19.03 2.35 13.53
N ALA A 22 -19.25 1.61 14.62
CA ALA A 22 -20.58 1.34 15.15
C ALA A 22 -21.31 2.64 15.57
N ARG A 23 -20.60 3.60 16.17
CA ARG A 23 -21.16 4.93 16.48
C ARG A 23 -21.48 5.71 15.21
N ALA A 24 -20.58 5.71 14.23
CA ALA A 24 -20.79 6.36 12.94
C ALA A 24 -22.00 5.78 12.17
N ALA A 25 -22.21 4.47 12.25
CA ALA A 25 -23.38 3.79 11.69
C ALA A 25 -24.70 4.29 12.30
N ASN A 26 -24.67 4.69 13.57
CA ASN A 26 -25.81 5.25 14.33
C ASN A 26 -25.94 6.78 14.21
N GLY A 27 -25.13 7.44 13.37
CA GLY A 27 -25.26 8.87 13.07
C GLY A 27 -24.24 9.80 13.72
N ASP A 28 -23.32 9.27 14.53
CA ASP A 28 -22.22 10.04 15.11
C ASP A 28 -21.18 10.40 14.04
N ARG A 29 -21.20 11.65 13.56
CA ARG A 29 -20.30 12.11 12.49
C ARG A 29 -18.86 12.25 12.98
N ASP A 30 -18.67 12.62 14.25
CA ASP A 30 -17.35 12.82 14.85
C ASP A 30 -16.62 11.50 15.01
N ALA A 31 -17.35 10.41 15.30
CA ALA A 31 -16.80 9.07 15.31
C ALA A 31 -16.22 8.66 13.95
N PHE A 32 -16.89 9.02 12.84
CA PHE A 32 -16.32 8.79 11.50
C PHE A 32 -15.15 9.73 11.20
N GLY A 33 -15.22 10.98 11.65
CA GLY A 33 -14.11 11.93 11.56
C GLY A 33 -12.82 11.38 12.16
N GLN A 34 -12.90 10.74 13.33
CA GLN A 34 -11.75 10.08 13.94
C GLN A 34 -11.18 8.92 13.11
N ILE A 35 -12.04 8.14 12.43
CA ILE A 35 -11.58 7.08 11.51
C ILE A 35 -10.89 7.70 10.30
N PHE A 36 -11.41 8.81 9.78
CA PHE A 36 -10.77 9.57 8.72
C PHE A 36 -9.38 10.06 9.15
N ASP A 37 -9.27 10.74 10.27
CA ASP A 37 -8.00 11.30 10.77
C ASP A 37 -6.94 10.21 10.98
N ARG A 38 -7.34 9.04 11.49
CA ARG A 38 -6.45 7.90 11.70
C ARG A 38 -5.89 7.32 10.40
N HIS A 39 -6.70 7.25 9.34
CA HIS A 39 -6.39 6.41 8.18
C HIS A 39 -6.18 7.15 6.86
N ALA A 40 -6.61 8.42 6.75
CA ALA A 40 -6.56 9.18 5.50
C ALA A 40 -5.15 9.26 4.93
N LYS A 41 -4.15 9.54 5.78
CA LYS A 41 -2.74 9.59 5.35
C LYS A 41 -2.24 8.24 4.81
N THR A 42 -2.61 7.13 5.44
CA THR A 42 -2.16 5.80 5.02
C THR A 42 -2.82 5.37 3.70
N VAL A 43 -4.13 5.64 3.55
CA VAL A 43 -4.87 5.40 2.32
C VAL A 43 -4.33 6.27 1.18
N TYR A 44 -4.10 7.57 1.45
CA TYR A 44 -3.51 8.50 0.51
C TYR A 44 -2.13 8.04 0.05
N ASN A 45 -1.22 7.74 0.97
CA ASN A 45 0.13 7.28 0.63
C ASN A 45 0.10 5.96 -0.17
N HIS A 46 -0.84 5.07 0.12
CA HIS A 46 -1.04 3.85 -0.67
C HIS A 46 -1.45 4.17 -2.11
N LEU A 47 -2.44 5.05 -2.29
CA LEU A 47 -2.93 5.45 -3.61
C LEU A 47 -1.90 6.26 -4.41
N PHE A 48 -1.22 7.20 -3.76
CA PHE A 48 -0.17 8.01 -4.39
C PHE A 48 0.98 7.16 -4.92
N ARG A 49 1.43 6.16 -4.16
CA ARG A 49 2.46 5.21 -4.66
C ARG A 49 1.99 4.41 -5.88
N ARG A 50 0.69 4.32 -6.12
CA ARG A 50 0.09 3.55 -7.21
C ARG A 50 -0.24 4.38 -8.43
N THR A 51 -0.57 5.65 -8.25
CA THR A 51 -0.90 6.57 -9.33
C THR A 51 0.31 7.39 -9.77
N ALA A 52 1.23 7.67 -8.84
CA ALA A 52 2.28 8.68 -9.00
C ALA A 52 1.73 10.08 -9.37
N ASP A 53 0.44 10.30 -9.11
CA ASP A 53 -0.30 11.53 -9.41
C ASP A 53 -0.99 12.00 -8.13
N TRP A 54 -0.68 13.23 -7.72
CA TRP A 54 -1.21 13.86 -6.51
C TRP A 54 -2.73 14.05 -6.59
N SER A 55 -3.23 14.57 -7.71
CA SER A 55 -4.65 14.83 -7.91
C SER A 55 -5.45 13.54 -7.94
N GLU A 56 -4.98 12.52 -8.68
CA GLU A 56 -5.67 11.23 -8.74
C GLU A 56 -5.69 10.55 -7.35
N ALA A 57 -4.60 10.68 -6.58
CA ALA A 57 -4.53 10.12 -5.24
C ALA A 57 -5.48 10.81 -4.25
N GLU A 58 -5.60 12.14 -4.31
CA GLU A 58 -6.54 12.92 -3.50
C GLU A 58 -8.00 12.57 -3.83
N ASP A 59 -8.33 12.51 -5.12
CA ASP A 59 -9.66 12.14 -5.60
C ASP A 59 -10.05 10.73 -5.18
N LEU A 60 -9.14 9.77 -5.37
CA LEU A 60 -9.37 8.38 -4.96
C LEU A 60 -9.49 8.25 -3.44
N THR A 61 -8.70 8.99 -2.65
CA THR A 61 -8.80 8.99 -1.19
C THR A 61 -10.17 9.51 -0.76
N SER A 62 -10.60 10.64 -1.32
CA SER A 62 -11.94 11.21 -1.08
C SER A 62 -13.04 10.21 -1.46
N ALA A 63 -12.91 9.53 -2.59
CA ALA A 63 -13.84 8.50 -3.04
C ALA A 63 -13.90 7.28 -2.10
N VAL A 64 -12.76 6.84 -1.54
CA VAL A 64 -12.71 5.76 -0.53
C VAL A 64 -13.53 6.14 0.68
N PHE A 65 -13.29 7.32 1.26
CA PHE A 65 -13.99 7.74 2.48
C PHE A 65 -15.45 8.10 2.22
N LEU A 66 -15.80 8.64 1.05
CA LEU A 66 -17.19 8.84 0.66
C LEU A 66 -17.93 7.50 0.50
N HIS A 67 -17.28 6.50 -0.10
CA HIS A 67 -17.83 5.14 -0.19
C HIS A 67 -18.03 4.53 1.19
N ALA A 68 -17.02 4.67 2.06
CA ALA A 68 -17.07 4.22 3.45
C ALA A 68 -18.23 4.88 4.21
N TRP A 69 -18.36 6.20 4.12
CA TRP A 69 -19.44 6.96 4.75
C TRP A 69 -20.82 6.51 4.27
N ARG A 70 -21.03 6.36 2.95
CA ARG A 70 -22.32 5.94 2.39
C ARG A 70 -22.76 4.55 2.84
N ARG A 71 -21.79 3.65 3.08
CA ARG A 71 -22.05 2.25 3.44
C ARG A 71 -21.90 1.94 4.92
N ARG A 72 -21.64 2.95 5.76
CA ARG A 72 -21.38 2.76 7.20
C ARG A 72 -22.48 2.00 7.94
N SER A 73 -23.74 2.18 7.55
CA SER A 73 -24.88 1.48 8.16
C SER A 73 -25.13 0.08 7.59
N GLU A 74 -24.49 -0.28 6.47
CA GLU A 74 -24.61 -1.60 5.82
C GLU A 74 -23.47 -2.55 6.21
N VAL A 75 -22.35 -2.01 6.69
CA VAL A 75 -21.12 -2.76 6.93
C VAL A 75 -20.80 -2.74 8.42
N ALA A 76 -20.62 -3.94 8.99
CA ALA A 76 -19.99 -4.13 10.27
C ALA A 76 -18.52 -4.50 10.06
N LEU A 77 -17.61 -3.86 10.81
CA LEU A 77 -16.19 -4.21 10.79
C LEU A 77 -15.97 -5.49 11.61
N ASP A 78 -15.39 -6.50 10.96
CA ASP A 78 -15.03 -7.79 11.56
C ASP A 78 -13.75 -7.71 12.41
N ARG A 79 -12.95 -6.66 12.24
CA ARG A 79 -11.68 -6.40 12.93
C ARG A 79 -11.71 -5.09 13.71
N ASP A 80 -10.78 -4.95 14.64
CA ASP A 80 -10.66 -3.73 15.48
C ASP A 80 -10.14 -2.52 14.69
N SER A 81 -9.55 -2.76 13.52
CA SER A 81 -9.11 -1.71 12.60
C SER A 81 -9.93 -1.67 11.31
N ALA A 82 -10.29 -0.46 10.87
CA ALA A 82 -10.96 -0.21 9.59
C ALA A 82 -9.99 -0.21 8.39
N LEU A 83 -8.70 -0.04 8.65
CA LEU A 83 -7.68 0.17 7.62
C LEU A 83 -7.65 -0.93 6.53
N PRO A 84 -7.71 -2.24 6.86
CA PRO A 84 -7.68 -3.28 5.84
C PRO A 84 -8.87 -3.19 4.87
N TRP A 85 -10.05 -2.87 5.40
CA TRP A 85 -11.26 -2.72 4.59
C TRP A 85 -11.21 -1.46 3.72
N LEU A 86 -10.72 -0.33 4.26
CA LEU A 86 -10.51 0.91 3.52
C LEU A 86 -9.51 0.72 2.37
N LEU A 87 -8.39 0.02 2.61
CA LEU A 87 -7.41 -0.30 1.57
C LEU A 87 -7.98 -1.28 0.52
N GLY A 88 -8.89 -2.17 0.92
CA GLY A 88 -9.63 -2.99 -0.03
C GLY A 88 -10.55 -2.18 -0.95
N ILE A 89 -11.22 -1.15 -0.42
CA ILE A 89 -11.99 -0.19 -1.24
C ILE A 89 -11.05 0.55 -2.20
N ALA A 90 -9.91 1.04 -1.70
CA ALA A 90 -8.91 1.73 -2.48
C ALA A 90 -8.44 0.90 -3.69
N GLU A 91 -8.10 -0.38 -3.48
CA GLU A 91 -7.66 -1.28 -4.55
C GLU A 91 -8.78 -1.54 -5.58
N ARG A 92 -10.04 -1.65 -5.13
CA ARG A 92 -11.19 -1.80 -6.03
C ARG A 92 -11.41 -0.56 -6.89
N LEU A 93 -11.37 0.64 -6.29
CA LEU A 93 -11.52 1.91 -7.01
C LEU A 93 -10.38 2.09 -8.04
N LEU A 94 -9.14 1.90 -7.61
CA LEU A 94 -7.97 1.96 -8.49
C LEU A 94 -8.06 0.96 -9.65
N SER A 95 -8.48 -0.29 -9.36
CA SER A 95 -8.69 -1.29 -10.41
C SER A 95 -9.73 -0.85 -11.43
N ASN A 96 -10.80 -0.19 -10.98
CA ASN A 96 -11.89 0.27 -11.82
C ASN A 96 -11.46 1.46 -12.68
N THR A 97 -10.76 2.44 -12.10
CA THR A 97 -10.20 3.59 -12.82
C THR A 97 -9.26 3.12 -13.93
N ARG A 98 -8.29 2.27 -13.62
CA ARG A 98 -7.36 1.72 -14.62
C ARG A 98 -8.06 0.89 -15.70
N ARG A 99 -9.10 0.13 -15.35
CA ARG A 99 -9.91 -0.62 -16.35
C ARG A 99 -10.69 0.33 -17.26
N ARG A 100 -11.22 1.45 -16.74
CA ARG A 100 -11.91 2.48 -17.52
C ARG A 100 -10.94 3.18 -18.47
N LEU A 101 -9.77 3.61 -17.98
CA LEU A 101 -8.74 4.26 -18.80
C LEU A 101 -8.29 3.35 -19.96
N ARG A 102 -7.96 2.08 -19.70
CA ARG A 102 -7.59 1.14 -20.79
C ARG A 102 -8.69 0.93 -21.82
N ARG A 103 -9.95 0.91 -21.41
CA ARG A 103 -11.09 0.81 -22.36
C ARG A 103 -11.23 2.09 -23.18
N ALA A 104 -11.10 3.25 -22.53
CA ALA A 104 -11.14 4.54 -23.22
C ALA A 104 -9.99 4.66 -24.24
N GLU A 105 -8.76 4.29 -23.85
CA GLU A 105 -7.61 4.25 -24.75
C GLU A 105 -7.83 3.26 -25.91
N ALA A 106 -8.38 2.07 -25.64
CA ALA A 106 -8.69 1.11 -26.72
C ALA A 106 -9.76 1.63 -27.68
N LEU A 107 -10.75 2.39 -27.20
CA LEU A 107 -11.74 3.07 -28.04
C LEU A 107 -11.11 4.21 -28.83
N LEU A 108 -10.27 5.03 -28.19
CA LEU A 108 -9.53 6.10 -28.86
C LEU A 108 -8.60 5.53 -29.93
N ARG A 109 -7.83 4.48 -29.68
CA ARG A 109 -7.01 3.79 -30.69
C ARG A 109 -7.82 3.27 -31.89
N ARG A 110 -9.07 2.84 -31.65
CA ARG A 110 -10.01 2.43 -32.71
C ARG A 110 -10.59 3.60 -33.50
N LEU A 111 -10.68 4.79 -32.89
CA LEU A 111 -11.16 6.01 -33.52
C LEU A 111 -10.02 6.79 -34.22
N VAL A 112 -8.80 6.71 -33.69
CA VAL A 112 -7.56 7.38 -34.13
C VAL A 112 -6.73 6.44 -35.01
N SER A 113 -7.36 5.55 -35.78
CA SER A 113 -6.66 4.78 -36.83
C SER A 113 -6.23 5.66 -38.04
N HIS A 114 -6.15 6.98 -37.86
CA HIS A 114 -5.35 7.91 -38.65
C HIS A 114 -4.57 8.81 -37.67
N ASP A 115 -3.25 8.66 -37.74
CA ASP A 115 -2.20 9.51 -37.19
C ASP A 115 -1.69 9.33 -35.74
N GLU A 116 -0.35 9.30 -35.72
CA GLU A 116 0.70 9.26 -34.70
C GLU A 116 0.45 8.85 -33.23
N SER A 117 1.30 7.92 -32.80
CA SER A 117 1.51 7.46 -31.44
C SER A 117 2.17 8.53 -30.56
N VAL A 118 1.42 9.14 -29.65
CA VAL A 118 2.00 9.96 -28.57
C VAL A 118 2.40 9.05 -27.41
N GLY A 119 3.71 9.06 -27.12
CA GLY A 119 4.34 8.30 -26.04
C GLY A 119 3.92 8.74 -24.65
N ASP A 120 3.97 7.75 -23.76
CA ASP A 120 3.63 7.79 -22.33
C ASP A 120 4.35 8.91 -21.57
N HIS A 121 3.59 9.70 -20.80
CA HIS A 121 4.10 10.77 -19.94
C HIS A 121 3.82 10.41 -18.48
N ALA A 122 4.88 10.17 -17.70
CA ALA A 122 4.98 10.59 -16.30
C ALA A 122 6.40 10.33 -15.76
N ASP A 123 7.29 11.31 -15.91
CA ASP A 123 8.53 11.38 -15.13
C ASP A 123 8.63 12.77 -14.51
N ARG A 124 8.29 12.90 -13.21
CA ARG A 124 8.72 14.05 -12.39
C ARG A 124 8.48 13.83 -10.90
N VAL A 125 9.54 13.54 -10.14
CA VAL A 125 9.78 14.11 -8.80
C VAL A 125 11.29 14.26 -8.59
N ALA A 126 11.73 15.47 -8.26
CA ALA A 126 13.09 15.76 -7.79
C ALA A 126 13.04 16.15 -6.31
N GLY A 127 13.91 15.56 -5.49
CA GLY A 127 14.16 15.95 -4.10
C GLY A 127 14.61 14.78 -3.21
N GLU A 128 15.85 14.83 -2.70
CA GLU A 128 16.58 13.86 -1.84
C GLU A 128 17.22 12.66 -2.56
N VAL A 129 18.43 12.90 -3.10
CA VAL A 129 19.05 12.16 -4.22
C VAL A 129 19.42 10.70 -3.97
N ASP A 130 19.60 10.26 -2.71
CA ASP A 130 20.00 8.87 -2.43
C ASP A 130 18.84 7.98 -1.96
N ASP A 131 17.98 8.47 -1.08
CA ASP A 131 16.79 7.72 -0.65
C ASP A 131 15.70 7.72 -1.72
N ALA A 132 15.54 8.82 -2.49
CA ALA A 132 14.64 8.83 -3.65
C ALA A 132 15.13 7.91 -4.77
N ARG A 133 16.45 7.79 -4.97
CA ARG A 133 17.01 6.86 -5.98
C ARG A 133 16.82 5.41 -5.56
N ARG A 134 17.05 5.06 -4.28
CA ARG A 134 16.73 3.72 -3.74
C ARG A 134 15.25 3.42 -3.82
N MET A 135 14.40 4.39 -3.45
CA MET A 135 12.94 4.24 -3.52
C MET A 135 12.45 4.08 -4.96
N SER A 136 13.01 4.83 -5.91
CA SER A 136 12.73 4.71 -7.34
C SER A 136 13.14 3.34 -7.89
N GLN A 137 14.33 2.85 -7.52
CA GLN A 137 14.77 1.48 -7.89
C GLN A 137 13.84 0.41 -7.31
N LEU A 138 13.37 0.60 -6.08
CA LEU A 138 12.44 -0.32 -5.42
C LEU A 138 11.06 -0.28 -6.07
N HIS A 139 10.56 0.90 -6.44
CA HIS A 139 9.34 1.09 -7.23
C HIS A 139 9.45 0.43 -8.61
N GLN A 140 10.57 0.60 -9.32
CA GLN A 140 10.81 -0.05 -10.62
C GLN A 140 10.86 -1.58 -10.51
N ALA A 141 11.51 -2.12 -9.48
CA ALA A 141 11.55 -3.56 -9.24
C ALA A 141 10.14 -4.12 -8.95
N LEU A 142 9.34 -3.39 -8.15
CA LEU A 142 7.96 -3.77 -7.87
C LEU A 142 7.05 -3.63 -9.10
N ALA A 143 7.31 -2.66 -9.99
CA ALA A 143 6.55 -2.48 -11.23
C ALA A 143 6.65 -3.67 -12.18
N ARG A 144 7.73 -4.47 -12.09
CA ARG A 144 7.92 -5.70 -12.87
C ARG A 144 7.14 -6.90 -12.34
N LEU A 145 6.67 -6.83 -11.10
CA LEU A 145 5.88 -7.91 -10.54
C LEU A 145 4.49 -7.96 -11.20
N PRO A 146 3.93 -9.17 -11.39
CA PRO A 146 2.51 -9.31 -11.65
C PRO A 146 1.70 -8.50 -10.64
N ARG A 147 0.68 -7.77 -11.13
CA ARG A 147 -0.14 -6.85 -10.31
C ARG A 147 -0.56 -7.45 -8.96
N HIS A 148 -1.02 -8.70 -8.97
CA HIS A 148 -1.53 -9.38 -7.79
C HIS A 148 -0.43 -9.75 -6.77
N GLU A 149 0.82 -9.89 -7.20
CA GLU A 149 1.98 -10.09 -6.33
C GLU A 149 2.45 -8.75 -5.74
N ARG A 150 2.52 -7.71 -6.58
CA ARG A 150 2.82 -6.34 -6.15
C ARG A 150 1.88 -5.86 -5.05
N GLU A 151 0.57 -5.98 -5.27
CA GLU A 151 -0.46 -5.56 -4.30
C GLU A 151 -0.24 -6.11 -2.89
N VAL A 152 0.13 -7.39 -2.80
CA VAL A 152 0.36 -8.02 -1.50
C VAL A 152 1.62 -7.47 -0.83
N VAL A 153 2.70 -7.25 -1.60
CA VAL A 153 3.94 -6.68 -1.07
C VAL A 153 3.71 -5.28 -0.55
N GLU A 154 3.02 -4.43 -1.29
CA GLU A 154 2.76 -3.04 -0.90
C GLU A 154 1.89 -2.95 0.35
N LEU A 155 0.81 -3.75 0.41
CA LEU A 155 -0.07 -3.79 1.58
C LEU A 155 0.69 -4.24 2.84
N CYS A 156 1.56 -5.25 2.72
CA CYS A 156 2.28 -5.75 3.89
C CYS A 156 3.45 -4.84 4.29
N MET A 157 4.26 -4.40 3.32
CA MET A 157 5.53 -3.72 3.60
C MET A 157 5.36 -2.21 3.79
N TRP A 158 4.38 -1.58 3.14
CA TRP A 158 4.22 -0.12 3.18
C TRP A 158 2.94 0.35 3.86
N SER A 159 1.87 -0.44 3.80
CA SER A 159 0.65 -0.17 4.55
C SER A 159 0.63 -0.86 5.92
N GLY A 160 1.68 -1.62 6.27
CA GLY A 160 1.84 -2.25 7.57
C GLY A 160 0.80 -3.34 7.88
N LEU A 161 0.11 -3.87 6.86
CA LEU A 161 -0.89 -4.91 7.08
C LEU A 161 -0.21 -6.26 7.36
N ASP A 162 -0.73 -6.99 8.34
CA ASP A 162 -0.41 -8.41 8.44
C ASP A 162 -1.03 -9.21 7.27
N GLN A 163 -0.66 -10.49 7.14
CA GLN A 163 -1.10 -11.32 6.02
C GLN A 163 -2.61 -11.57 6.02
N GLN A 164 -3.24 -11.58 7.20
CA GLN A 164 -4.67 -11.79 7.38
C GLN A 164 -5.45 -10.53 6.99
N ALA A 165 -4.98 -9.36 7.39
CA ALA A 165 -5.49 -8.06 7.01
C ALA A 165 -5.33 -7.81 5.50
N ALA A 166 -4.18 -8.16 4.92
CA ALA A 166 -3.98 -8.10 3.47
C ALA A 166 -4.94 -9.05 2.72
N ALA A 167 -5.21 -10.24 3.26
CA ALA A 167 -6.18 -11.19 2.71
C ALA A 167 -7.60 -10.59 2.71
N THR A 168 -8.00 -9.98 3.82
CA THR A 168 -9.28 -9.25 3.92
C THR A 168 -9.36 -8.10 2.92
N ALA A 169 -8.32 -7.26 2.83
CA ALA A 169 -8.27 -6.13 1.90
C ALA A 169 -8.45 -6.57 0.44
N LEU A 170 -7.77 -7.65 0.05
CA LEU A 170 -7.78 -8.14 -1.33
C LEU A 170 -8.93 -9.10 -1.65
N GLY A 171 -9.71 -9.54 -0.64
CA GLY A 171 -10.78 -10.52 -0.82
C GLY A 171 -10.27 -11.89 -1.29
N VAL A 172 -9.11 -12.34 -0.78
CA VAL A 172 -8.49 -13.63 -1.13
C VAL A 172 -8.15 -14.45 0.12
N ALA A 173 -7.88 -15.74 -0.04
CA ALA A 173 -7.43 -16.58 1.08
C ALA A 173 -6.05 -16.18 1.60
N VAL A 174 -5.79 -16.36 2.90
CA VAL A 174 -4.47 -16.10 3.51
C VAL A 174 -3.36 -16.95 2.87
N GLY A 175 -3.66 -18.18 2.47
CA GLY A 175 -2.73 -19.03 1.71
C GLY A 175 -2.33 -18.40 0.36
N THR A 176 -3.27 -17.71 -0.30
CA THR A 176 -3.00 -16.97 -1.54
C THR A 176 -2.05 -15.81 -1.28
N VAL A 177 -2.25 -15.05 -0.21
CA VAL A 177 -1.33 -13.96 0.23
C VAL A 177 0.07 -14.52 0.46
N LYS A 178 0.21 -15.60 1.24
CA LYS A 178 1.50 -16.28 1.49
C LYS A 178 2.20 -16.70 0.21
N SER A 179 1.46 -17.36 -0.70
CA SER A 179 2.03 -17.82 -1.97
C SER A 179 2.47 -16.67 -2.87
N ARG A 180 1.71 -15.56 -2.90
CA ARG A 180 2.05 -14.35 -3.66
C ARG A 180 3.28 -13.66 -3.10
N LEU A 181 3.40 -13.52 -1.77
CA LEU A 181 4.61 -13.00 -1.12
C LEU A 181 5.83 -13.85 -1.44
N HIS A 182 5.69 -15.18 -1.40
CA HIS A 182 6.78 -16.09 -1.72
C HIS A 182 7.26 -15.91 -3.16
N ARG A 183 6.34 -15.88 -4.14
CA ARG A 183 6.68 -15.65 -5.56
C ARG A 183 7.26 -14.26 -5.80
N ALA A 184 6.70 -13.23 -5.16
CA ALA A 184 7.23 -11.86 -5.24
C ALA A 184 8.69 -11.81 -4.77
N ARG A 185 8.99 -12.41 -3.60
CA ARG A 185 10.38 -12.49 -3.08
C ARG A 185 11.31 -13.24 -4.02
N ARG A 186 10.86 -14.34 -4.62
CA ARG A 186 11.65 -15.10 -5.61
C ARG A 186 11.97 -14.27 -6.85
N ARG A 187 10.99 -13.54 -7.39
CA ARG A 187 11.17 -12.67 -8.56
C ARG A 187 12.07 -11.48 -8.26
N LEU A 188 11.80 -10.76 -7.17
CA LEU A 188 12.64 -9.64 -6.73
C LEU A 188 14.08 -10.08 -6.41
N GLY A 189 14.24 -11.26 -5.80
CA GLY A 189 15.56 -11.83 -5.51
C GLY A 189 16.34 -12.24 -6.76
N ALA A 190 15.66 -12.78 -7.78
CA ALA A 190 16.27 -13.09 -9.08
C ALA A 190 16.70 -11.80 -9.82
N ASP A 191 15.85 -10.78 -9.83
CA ASP A 191 16.15 -9.46 -10.43
C ASP A 191 17.33 -8.74 -9.76
N LEU A 192 17.52 -8.95 -8.46
CA LEU A 192 18.66 -8.42 -7.70
C LEU A 192 19.94 -9.21 -7.93
N ALA A 193 19.85 -10.54 -8.11
CA ALA A 193 20.99 -11.39 -8.42
C ALA A 193 21.52 -11.19 -9.85
N ASP A 194 20.64 -10.80 -10.79
CA ASP A 194 20.99 -10.52 -12.20
C ASP A 194 21.57 -9.10 -12.41
N ARG A 195 21.65 -8.27 -11.36
CA ARG A 195 22.31 -6.96 -11.37
C ARG A 195 23.66 -7.06 -10.62
N PRO A 196 24.80 -7.31 -11.30
CA PRO A 196 26.09 -7.24 -10.65
C PRO A 196 26.39 -5.76 -10.31
N GLY A 197 26.35 -5.39 -9.03
CA GLY A 197 26.82 -4.06 -8.61
C GLY A 197 26.22 -3.46 -7.33
N VAL A 198 25.21 -4.06 -6.70
CA VAL A 198 24.83 -3.64 -5.34
C VAL A 198 25.58 -4.52 -4.36
N ALA A 199 26.81 -4.12 -4.03
CA ALA A 199 27.53 -4.67 -2.90
C ALA A 199 26.62 -4.59 -1.67
N THR A 200 26.16 -5.75 -1.21
CA THR A 200 25.60 -5.89 0.12
C THR A 200 26.75 -5.61 1.07
N SER A 201 26.76 -4.41 1.67
CA SER A 201 27.62 -4.14 2.81
C SER A 201 27.17 -5.10 3.90
N SER A 202 27.91 -6.21 4.02
CA SER A 202 27.77 -7.18 5.07
C SER A 202 27.84 -6.44 6.40
N THR A 203 26.80 -6.57 7.21
CA THR A 203 26.80 -6.26 8.63
C THR A 203 28.04 -6.91 9.26
N SER A 204 29.08 -6.10 9.50
CA SER A 204 30.22 -6.50 10.31
C SER A 204 29.69 -6.71 11.73
N LYS A 205 29.65 -7.97 12.16
CA LYS A 205 29.55 -8.35 13.56
C LYS A 205 30.84 -7.88 14.23
N ASN A 206 30.78 -6.85 15.05
CA ASN A 206 31.77 -6.62 16.08
C ASN A 206 31.13 -7.01 17.43
N PRO A 207 31.66 -8.00 18.17
CA PRO A 207 31.17 -8.31 19.49
C PRO A 207 31.58 -7.20 20.46
N VAL A 208 30.60 -6.64 21.17
CA VAL A 208 30.84 -5.75 22.30
C VAL A 208 31.38 -6.61 23.44
N THR A 209 32.68 -6.51 23.73
CA THR A 209 33.24 -6.89 25.04
C THR A 209 32.94 -5.78 26.04
N VAL A 210 32.22 -6.16 27.09
CA VAL A 210 32.06 -5.42 28.34
C VAL A 210 33.24 -5.78 29.26
N GLU A 211 33.57 -4.91 30.22
CA GLU A 211 34.65 -4.95 31.25
C GLU A 211 35.97 -4.27 30.80
N GLU A 212 36.63 -3.37 31.55
CA GLU A 212 36.68 -3.03 32.98
C GLU A 212 37.37 -1.64 33.13
N VAL A 213 36.86 -0.69 33.92
CA VAL A 213 37.33 -0.27 35.28
C VAL A 213 38.69 0.48 35.34
N ALA A 214 38.62 1.66 36.01
CA ALA A 214 39.71 2.50 36.57
C ALA A 214 40.63 3.18 35.55
N ARG A 215 40.67 4.52 35.43
CA ARG A 215 41.08 5.50 36.44
C ARG A 215 40.76 6.92 35.97
#